data_AF-A0A3D0QJB3-F1
#
_entry.id   AF-A0A3D0QJB3-F1
#
_cell.length_a   1.000
_cell.length_b   1.000
_cell.length_c   1.000
_cell.angle_alpha   90.00
_cell.angle_beta   90.00
_cell.angle_gamma   90.00
#
_symmetry.space_group_name_H-M   'P 1'
#
loop_
_entity.id
_entity.type
_entity.pdbx_description
1 polymer ?
#
loop_
_entity_poly.entity_id
_entity_poly.type
_entity_poly.pdbx_seq_one_letter_code
_entity_poly.pdbx_strand_id
1 'polypeptide(L)'
;MNPGLYSQGTLDLSIGGTVTLDAQGDSSAVFIIRSAATIILNNNSVVSLQGRAQARNVFWVGGDVTLNLGSQMKGTIIANTFDLKTGATLDGRMLIPNGGAAVTLITNTIALPTQ
;
A
#
# COMPACT_ATOMS: atom_id res chain seq x y z
N MET A 1 11.52 2.39 -7.39
CA MET A 1 11.07 1.16 -8.08
C MET A 1 10.42 1.57 -9.37
N ASN A 2 10.72 0.85 -10.45
CA ASN A 2 10.20 1.09 -11.79
C ASN A 2 8.88 0.31 -11.99
N PRO A 3 8.14 0.54 -13.07
CA PRO A 3 6.91 -0.20 -13.34
C PRO A 3 7.20 -1.70 -13.48
N GLY A 4 6.30 -2.55 -12.97
CA GLY A 4 6.46 -4.00 -13.07
C GLY A 4 5.91 -4.80 -11.89
N LEU A 5 6.28 -6.08 -11.88
CA LEU A 5 5.89 -7.07 -10.88
C LEU A 5 7.04 -7.32 -9.89
N TYR A 6 6.75 -7.17 -8.61
CA TYR A 6 7.67 -7.43 -7.51
C TYR A 6 7.07 -8.48 -6.58
N SER A 7 7.88 -9.45 -6.17
CA SER A 7 7.44 -10.54 -5.30
C SER A 7 8.46 -10.77 -4.19
N GLN A 8 7.99 -10.82 -2.95
CA GLN A 8 8.81 -11.08 -1.76
C GLN A 8 8.04 -11.96 -0.77
N GLY A 9 8.73 -12.46 0.27
CA GLY A 9 8.11 -13.09 1.42
C GLY A 9 7.31 -12.08 2.23
N THR A 10 7.87 -11.58 3.33
CA THR A 10 7.34 -10.43 4.07
C THR A 10 7.82 -9.14 3.43
N LEU A 11 6.93 -8.15 3.31
CA LEU A 11 7.28 -6.78 2.98
C LEU A 11 7.25 -5.95 4.25
N ASP A 12 8.41 -5.42 4.64
CA ASP A 12 8.58 -4.66 5.87
C ASP A 12 9.30 -3.35 5.54
N LEU A 13 8.56 -2.25 5.51
CA LEU A 13 9.11 -0.91 5.29
C LEU A 13 9.48 -0.31 6.63
N SER A 14 10.78 -0.07 6.83
CA SER A 14 11.36 0.43 8.09
C SER A 14 10.72 1.73 8.59
N ILE A 15 10.88 2.02 9.89
CA ILE A 15 10.40 3.26 10.52
C ILE A 15 10.94 4.49 9.76
N GLY A 16 10.06 5.38 9.34
CA GLY A 16 10.40 6.56 8.52
C GLY A 16 10.93 6.23 7.12
N GLY A 17 10.94 4.95 6.74
CA GLY A 17 11.37 4.49 5.42
C GLY A 17 10.43 4.95 4.32
N THR A 18 10.98 5.20 3.14
CA THR A 18 10.21 5.58 1.95
C THR A 18 10.47 4.59 0.82
N VAL A 19 9.40 4.11 0.19
CA VAL A 19 9.46 3.45 -1.12
C VAL A 19 8.91 4.38 -2.19
N THR A 20 9.70 4.62 -3.24
CA THR A 20 9.29 5.45 -4.36
C THR A 20 8.89 4.57 -5.54
N LEU A 21 7.67 4.76 -6.03
CA LEU A 21 7.16 4.19 -7.27
C LEU A 21 7.30 5.25 -8.36
N ASP A 22 8.25 5.05 -9.27
CA ASP A 22 8.57 5.99 -10.34
C ASP A 22 8.09 5.43 -11.67
N ALA A 23 7.13 6.13 -12.27
CA ALA A 23 6.54 5.74 -13.54
C ALA A 23 7.35 6.20 -14.77
N GLN A 24 8.50 6.86 -14.57
CA GLN A 24 9.43 7.23 -15.64
C GLN A 24 8.81 8.06 -16.77
N GLY A 25 7.80 8.86 -16.45
CA GLY A 25 7.07 9.70 -17.39
C GLY A 25 5.82 9.05 -17.98
N ASP A 26 5.56 7.77 -17.74
CA ASP A 26 4.40 7.05 -18.26
C ASP A 26 3.27 7.00 -17.23
N SER A 27 2.25 7.85 -17.37
CA SER A 27 1.09 7.81 -16.45
C SER A 27 0.27 6.51 -16.52
N SER A 28 0.46 5.67 -17.54
CA SER A 28 -0.16 4.34 -17.63
C SER A 28 0.63 3.24 -16.93
N ALA A 29 1.81 3.57 -16.37
CA ALA A 29 2.65 2.63 -15.66
C ALA A 29 1.91 1.90 -14.53
N VAL A 30 2.08 0.58 -14.48
CA VAL A 30 1.47 -0.30 -13.49
C VAL A 30 2.53 -0.87 -12.55
N PHE A 31 2.19 -0.92 -11.27
CA PHE A 31 3.00 -1.53 -10.23
C PHE A 31 2.19 -2.63 -9.56
N ILE A 32 2.73 -3.86 -9.56
CA ILE A 32 2.13 -4.98 -8.86
C ILE A 32 3.14 -5.47 -7.83
N ILE A 33 2.81 -5.31 -6.56
CA ILE A 33 3.67 -5.71 -5.45
C ILE A 33 2.99 -6.85 -4.69
N ARG A 34 3.65 -8.00 -4.62
CA ARG A 34 3.14 -9.20 -3.96
C ARG A 34 4.02 -9.57 -2.77
N SER A 35 3.40 -9.68 -1.61
CA SER A 35 3.94 -10.35 -0.44
C SER A 35 3.28 -11.72 -0.32
N ALA A 36 4.08 -12.77 -0.16
CA ALA A 36 3.55 -14.10 0.16
C ALA A 36 3.03 -14.20 1.61
N ALA A 37 3.34 -13.20 2.45
CA ALA A 37 2.99 -13.12 3.86
C ALA A 37 2.42 -11.72 4.19
N THR A 38 3.03 -10.98 5.11
CA THR A 38 2.50 -9.70 5.60
C THR A 38 3.10 -8.50 4.88
N ILE A 39 2.30 -7.46 4.68
CA ILE A 39 2.74 -6.11 4.30
C ILE A 39 2.71 -5.23 5.54
N ILE A 40 3.87 -4.69 5.92
CA ILE A 40 4.03 -3.82 7.08
C ILE A 40 4.62 -2.50 6.63
N LEU A 41 3.89 -1.41 6.91
CA LEU A 41 4.46 -0.07 6.94
C LEU A 41 4.66 0.28 8.42
N ASN A 42 5.91 0.48 8.84
CA ASN A 42 6.20 0.92 10.19
C ASN A 42 5.81 2.40 10.42
N ASN A 43 6.06 2.89 11.62
CA ASN A 43 5.71 4.25 12.01
C ASN A 43 6.30 5.27 11.02
N ASN A 44 5.45 6.18 10.54
CA ASN A 44 5.78 7.27 9.63
C ASN A 44 6.41 6.83 8.29
N SER A 45 6.27 5.56 7.90
CA SER A 45 6.75 5.07 6.60
C SER A 45 5.85 5.55 5.44
N VAL A 46 6.42 5.72 4.25
CA VAL A 46 5.73 6.37 3.11
C VAL A 46 5.89 5.59 1.81
N VAL A 47 4.78 5.41 1.09
CA VAL A 47 4.77 5.10 -0.35
C VAL A 47 4.64 6.41 -1.14
N SER A 48 5.69 6.76 -1.88
CA SER A 48 5.75 7.97 -2.70
C SER A 48 5.54 7.65 -4.18
N LEU A 49 4.77 8.49 -4.88
CA LEU A 49 4.53 8.39 -6.32
C LEU A 49 5.35 9.46 -7.05
N GLN A 50 6.13 9.06 -8.05
CA GLN A 50 6.98 9.95 -8.85
C GLN A 50 6.86 9.63 -10.34
N GLY A 51 7.37 10.52 -11.19
CA GLY A 51 7.43 10.30 -12.63
C GLY A 51 6.07 10.07 -13.28
N ARG A 52 5.00 10.70 -12.76
CA ARG A 52 3.59 10.53 -13.17
C ARG A 52 2.93 9.23 -12.72
N ALA A 53 3.50 8.53 -11.74
CA ALA A 53 2.84 7.38 -11.13
C ALA A 53 1.52 7.79 -10.51
N GLN A 54 0.51 6.94 -10.68
CA GLN A 54 -0.86 7.16 -10.25
C GLN A 54 -1.27 6.10 -9.26
N ALA A 55 -1.93 6.48 -8.16
CA ALA A 55 -2.34 5.53 -7.13
C ALA A 55 -3.31 4.49 -7.69
N ARG A 56 -4.13 4.85 -8.70
CA ARG A 56 -5.04 3.91 -9.36
C ARG A 56 -4.34 2.76 -10.09
N ASN A 57 -3.06 2.89 -10.42
CA ASN A 57 -2.27 1.87 -11.14
C ASN A 57 -1.30 1.11 -10.22
N VAL A 58 -1.43 1.27 -8.89
CA VAL A 58 -0.62 0.55 -7.90
C VAL A 58 -1.48 -0.51 -7.23
N PHE A 59 -1.00 -1.75 -7.26
CA PHE A 59 -1.67 -2.91 -6.68
C PHE A 59 -0.75 -3.62 -5.69
N TRP A 60 -1.28 -3.89 -4.51
CA TRP A 60 -0.61 -4.62 -3.44
C TRP A 60 -1.41 -5.89 -3.15
N VAL A 61 -0.74 -7.03 -3.11
CA VAL A 61 -1.35 -8.31 -2.73
C VAL A 61 -0.54 -8.87 -1.55
N GLY A 62 -1.23 -9.17 -0.46
CA GLY A 62 -0.62 -9.74 0.74
C GLY A 62 -1.57 -10.72 1.45
N GLY A 63 -1.03 -11.47 2.40
CA GLY A 63 -1.82 -12.22 3.37
C GLY A 63 -2.50 -11.26 4.35
N ASP A 64 -1.70 -10.48 5.09
CA ASP A 64 -2.18 -9.51 6.08
C ASP A 64 -1.52 -8.15 5.88
N VAL A 65 -2.17 -7.08 6.34
CA VAL A 65 -1.68 -5.70 6.19
C VAL A 65 -1.72 -4.97 7.52
N THR A 66 -0.56 -4.44 7.93
CA THR A 66 -0.44 -3.54 9.08
C THR A 66 0.13 -2.20 8.63
N LEU A 67 -0.65 -1.12 8.79
CA LEU A 67 -0.18 0.25 8.58
C LEU A 67 -0.05 0.92 9.94
N ASN A 68 1.18 1.13 10.40
CA ASN A 68 1.44 1.68 11.72
C ASN A 68 1.28 3.21 11.78
N LEU A 69 1.53 3.79 12.95
CA LEU A 69 1.26 5.20 13.28
C LEU A 69 1.75 6.15 12.19
N GLY A 70 0.84 6.97 11.65
CA GLY A 70 1.18 8.02 10.68
C GLY A 70 1.74 7.54 9.34
N SER A 71 1.68 6.23 9.04
CA SER A 71 2.15 5.72 7.74
C SER A 71 1.25 6.16 6.58
N GLN A 72 1.83 6.28 5.40
CA GLN A 72 1.15 6.79 4.19
C GLN A 72 1.24 5.76 3.07
N MET A 73 0.09 5.21 2.69
CA MET A 73 -0.03 4.14 1.70
C MET A 73 -0.74 4.64 0.42
N LYS A 74 -0.30 4.13 -0.73
CA LYS A 74 -0.86 4.46 -2.06
C LYS A 74 -1.23 3.19 -2.81
N GLY A 75 -2.44 3.10 -3.35
CA GLY A 75 -2.86 2.01 -4.24
C GLY A 75 -3.99 1.14 -3.73
N THR A 76 -4.37 0.16 -4.55
CA THR A 76 -5.37 -0.84 -4.19
C THR A 76 -4.68 -2.00 -3.48
N ILE A 77 -5.12 -2.33 -2.27
CA ILE A 77 -4.56 -3.41 -1.46
C ILE A 77 -5.57 -4.55 -1.41
N ILE A 78 -5.11 -5.76 -1.68
CA ILE A 78 -5.88 -7.01 -1.63
C ILE A 78 -5.24 -7.90 -0.57
N ALA A 79 -5.93 -8.13 0.55
CA ALA A 79 -5.43 -8.92 1.68
C ALA A 79 -6.57 -9.52 2.52
N ASN A 80 -6.24 -10.47 3.40
CA ASN A 80 -7.21 -11.16 4.27
C ASN A 80 -7.58 -10.33 5.50
N THR A 81 -6.65 -9.55 6.04
CA THR A 81 -6.87 -8.68 7.20
C THR A 81 -6.21 -7.32 7.01
N PHE A 82 -6.76 -6.32 7.69
CA PHE A 82 -6.25 -4.96 7.71
C PHE A 82 -6.24 -4.40 9.13
N ASP A 83 -5.08 -3.95 9.59
CA ASP A 83 -4.88 -3.28 10.87
C ASP A 83 -4.19 -1.93 10.66
N LEU A 84 -5.00 -0.86 10.61
CA LEU A 84 -4.52 0.50 10.42
C LEU A 84 -4.51 1.22 11.78
N LYS A 85 -3.31 1.54 12.24
CA LYS A 85 -3.09 2.28 13.50
C LYS A 85 -3.37 3.77 13.33
N THR A 86 -3.35 4.49 14.44
CA THR A 86 -3.69 5.91 14.53
C THR A 86 -3.06 6.75 13.43
N GLY A 87 -3.88 7.46 12.67
CA GLY A 87 -3.41 8.44 11.68
C GLY A 87 -2.75 7.84 10.44
N ALA A 88 -2.73 6.51 10.27
CA ALA A 88 -2.35 5.92 8.98
C ALA A 88 -3.33 6.37 7.89
N THR A 89 -2.83 6.59 6.68
CA THR A 89 -3.62 7.08 5.55
C THR A 89 -3.48 6.18 4.33
N LEU A 90 -4.56 6.09 3.56
CA LEU A 90 -4.60 5.36 2.30
C LEU A 90 -5.26 6.21 1.22
N ASP A 91 -4.52 6.44 0.14
CA ASP A 91 -5.06 6.93 -1.13
C ASP A 91 -5.13 5.73 -2.08
N GLY A 92 -6.32 5.13 -2.15
CA GLY A 92 -6.42 3.74 -2.56
C GLY A 92 -7.73 3.05 -2.22
N ARG A 93 -7.65 1.72 -2.13
CA ARG A 93 -8.76 0.83 -1.77
C ARG A 93 -8.24 -0.30 -0.90
N MET A 94 -9.09 -0.79 0.00
CA MET A 94 -8.87 -2.01 0.76
C MET A 94 -9.89 -3.04 0.28
N LEU A 95 -9.43 -4.15 -0.27
CA LEU A 95 -10.25 -5.20 -0.82
C LEU A 95 -9.93 -6.51 -0.09
N ILE A 96 -10.97 -7.16 0.42
CA ILE A 96 -10.84 -8.46 1.07
C ILE A 96 -11.45 -9.51 0.14
N PRO A 97 -10.67 -10.48 -0.37
CA PRO A 97 -11.22 -11.56 -1.16
C PRO A 97 -12.04 -12.50 -0.26
N ASN A 98 -13.16 -13.00 -0.77
CA ASN A 98 -13.95 -14.09 -0.17
C ASN A 98 -14.42 -13.86 1.29
N GLY A 99 -14.77 -12.62 1.66
CA GLY A 99 -15.41 -12.34 2.96
C GLY A 99 -14.50 -12.47 4.17
N GLY A 100 -13.21 -12.18 4.01
CA GLY A 100 -12.18 -12.26 5.05
C GLY A 100 -12.43 -11.44 6.33
N ALA A 101 -11.51 -11.63 7.28
CA ALA A 101 -11.85 -11.73 8.70
C ALA A 101 -12.07 -10.40 9.45
N ALA A 102 -11.18 -9.42 9.31
CA ALA A 102 -11.20 -8.22 10.14
C ALA A 102 -10.59 -6.99 9.46
N VAL A 103 -11.25 -5.84 9.67
CA VAL A 103 -10.75 -4.50 9.36
C VAL A 103 -10.76 -3.67 10.64
N THR A 104 -9.58 -3.27 11.11
CA THR A 104 -9.42 -2.39 12.26
C THR A 104 -8.91 -1.04 11.78
N LEU A 105 -9.63 0.03 12.11
CA LEU A 105 -9.27 1.41 11.78
C LEU A 105 -9.25 2.25 13.06
N ILE A 106 -8.18 3.02 13.25
CA ILE A 106 -8.02 3.97 14.35
C ILE A 106 -7.71 5.33 13.73
N THR A 107 -8.72 6.21 13.62
CA THR A 107 -8.56 7.59 13.11
C THR A 107 -7.79 7.64 11.78
N ASN A 108 -8.28 6.92 10.77
CA ASN A 108 -7.65 6.83 9.45
C ASN A 108 -8.38 7.65 8.40
N THR A 109 -7.63 8.15 7.42
CA THR A 109 -8.20 8.73 6.19
C THR A 109 -8.00 7.75 5.04
N ILE A 110 -9.11 7.30 4.44
CA ILE A 110 -9.10 6.42 3.27
C ILE A 110 -9.89 7.12 2.17
N ALA A 111 -9.23 7.41 1.05
CA ALA A 111 -9.83 8.12 -0.08
C ALA A 111 -9.60 7.36 -1.38
N LEU A 112 -10.57 7.43 -2.30
CA LEU A 112 -10.40 6.86 -3.63
C LEU A 112 -9.29 7.60 -4.40
N PRO A 113 -8.53 6.88 -5.24
CA PRO A 113 -7.52 7.50 -6.10
C PRO A 113 -8.09 8.65 -6.94
N THR A 114 -7.58 9.85 -6.72
CA THR A 114 -7.96 11.05 -7.49
C THR A 114 -7.14 11.17 -8.78
N GLN A 115 -5.96 10.57 -8.82
CA GLN A 115 -5.13 10.38 -10.02
C GLN A 115 -4.58 8.98 -10.11
#